data_AF-A0AAW3ANG6-F1
#
_entry.id   AF-A0AAW3ANG6-F1
#
_cell.length_a   1.000
_cell.length_b   1.000
_cell.length_c   1.000
_cell.angle_alpha   90.00
_cell.angle_beta   90.00
_cell.angle_gamma   90.00
#
_symmetry.space_group_name_H-M   'P 1'
#
loop_
_entity.id
_entity.type
_entity.pdbx_description
1 polymer ?
#
loop_
_entity_poly.entity_id
_entity_poly.type
_entity_poly.pdbx_seq_one_letter_code
_entity_poly.pdbx_strand_id
1 'polypeptide(L)'
;MRASSFLQQQASSAALQPLRSIVAIGLRQEFEPQWPLPLPPPLPANKQKHTLVLDIDETLIHTYGMSRHDDNNENSRDPAVPGVIPLVDYYVLLRPHLKEFMDEMNQLFEVIFWTAGTASYCCAVLDALEQQVMQLPRSFYSYVELAKESHKMKSSTSHTNFYALSRTQTLEQQGYMKYLPMLGRKMSSIVMVDDNVRSFPLTPRNGIRIDAFDPDDSVLQRYMIALRRTQEEKPQEMEEELVQCLQQGQQEIARLEKDRALLDVLPVLRAAAQVPAGQDVTKELDHWRDLDYVRCDDFMETMNVRSVVRQQILGVTLPMRRNTPIPMQKLSFMNSGFVESANAEMTLHHARAARSSKL
;
A
#
# COMPACT_ATOMS: atom_id res chain seq x y z
N MET A 1 12.78 3.35 -39.16
CA MET A 1 12.98 4.66 -38.50
C MET A 1 11.64 5.35 -38.15
N ARG A 2 10.71 4.68 -37.44
CA ARG A 2 9.47 5.29 -36.92
C ARG A 2 8.93 4.54 -35.70
N ALA A 3 9.80 4.25 -34.73
CA ALA A 3 9.42 3.64 -33.45
C ALA A 3 10.24 4.14 -32.26
N SER A 4 11.01 5.23 -32.45
CA SER A 4 11.98 5.72 -31.45
C SER A 4 11.75 7.18 -31.03
N SER A 5 10.66 7.82 -31.46
CA SER A 5 10.36 9.22 -31.12
C SER A 5 9.18 9.39 -30.16
N PHE A 6 8.56 8.29 -29.68
CA PHE A 6 7.43 8.34 -28.75
C PHE A 6 7.84 8.15 -27.28
N LEU A 7 9.11 7.81 -27.02
CA LEU A 7 9.64 7.48 -25.68
C LEU A 7 10.66 8.50 -25.15
N GLN A 8 10.83 9.65 -25.79
CA GLN A 8 11.88 10.62 -25.42
C GLN A 8 11.40 12.07 -25.22
N GLN A 9 10.09 12.30 -25.12
CA GLN A 9 9.50 13.62 -24.83
C GLN A 9 8.35 13.51 -23.82
N GLN A 10 8.67 13.09 -22.59
CA GLN A 10 7.89 13.44 -21.39
C GLN A 10 8.86 13.71 -20.23
N ALA A 11 9.73 14.69 -20.45
CA ALA A 11 10.41 15.40 -19.38
C ALA A 11 10.08 16.89 -19.56
N SER A 12 8.81 17.23 -19.39
CA SER A 12 8.29 18.59 -19.54
C SER A 12 7.26 18.84 -18.45
N SER A 13 7.62 19.69 -17.49
CA SER A 13 6.85 20.19 -16.33
C SER A 13 5.79 19.22 -15.80
N ALA A 14 6.09 18.53 -14.70
CA ALA A 14 5.04 17.98 -13.85
C ALA A 14 4.15 19.16 -13.42
N ALA A 15 3.01 19.33 -14.08
CA ALA A 15 1.97 20.23 -13.61
C ALA A 15 1.60 19.74 -12.20
N LEU A 16 1.60 20.64 -11.22
CA LEU A 16 1.15 20.33 -9.87
C LEU A 16 -0.25 19.71 -10.00
N GLN A 17 -0.39 18.45 -9.59
CA GLN A 17 -1.70 17.82 -9.54
C GLN A 17 -2.39 18.28 -8.26
N PRO A 18 -3.64 18.77 -8.34
CA PRO A 18 -4.36 19.18 -7.14
C PRO A 18 -4.53 17.96 -6.22
N LEU A 19 -4.35 18.17 -4.92
CA LEU A 19 -4.50 17.08 -3.95
C LEU A 19 -5.95 16.59 -3.96
N ARG A 20 -6.13 15.27 -4.12
CA ARG A 20 -7.45 14.65 -4.19
C ARG A 20 -7.75 13.91 -2.90
N SER A 21 -8.99 14.04 -2.44
CA SER A 21 -9.56 13.22 -1.37
C SER A 21 -10.68 12.34 -1.90
N ILE A 22 -10.82 11.13 -1.34
CA ILE A 22 -11.95 10.24 -1.58
C ILE A 22 -12.52 9.74 -0.26
N VAL A 23 -13.73 9.18 -0.32
CA VAL A 23 -14.33 8.46 0.80
C VAL A 23 -14.33 6.97 0.48
N ALA A 24 -13.71 6.19 1.34
CA ALA A 24 -13.76 4.73 1.31
C ALA A 24 -14.84 4.25 2.28
N ILE A 25 -15.87 3.58 1.76
CA ILE A 25 -16.99 3.08 2.57
C ILE A 25 -16.76 1.60 2.83
N GLY A 26 -16.78 1.22 4.10
CA GLY A 26 -16.53 -0.15 4.55
C GLY A 26 -17.56 -0.65 5.54
N LEU A 27 -17.51 -1.96 5.77
CA LEU A 27 -18.18 -2.55 6.93
C LEU A 27 -17.47 -2.10 8.21
N ARG A 28 -18.24 -1.70 9.23
CA ARG A 28 -17.70 -1.33 10.55
C ARG A 28 -17.22 -2.55 11.33
N GLN A 29 -17.83 -3.71 11.07
CA GLN A 29 -17.46 -4.97 11.71
C GLN A 29 -16.21 -5.53 11.05
N GLU A 30 -15.22 -5.87 11.89
CA GLU A 30 -14.03 -6.58 11.45
C GLU A 30 -14.35 -8.03 11.07
N PHE A 31 -13.63 -8.56 10.09
CA PHE A 31 -13.79 -9.92 9.59
C PHE A 31 -12.44 -10.55 9.26
N GLU A 32 -12.42 -11.88 9.07
CA GLU A 32 -11.22 -12.59 8.66
C GLU A 32 -10.77 -12.20 7.24
N PRO A 33 -9.47 -12.15 6.96
CA PRO A 33 -8.97 -11.81 5.64
C PRO A 33 -9.56 -12.67 4.53
N GLN A 34 -9.81 -12.05 3.38
CA GLN A 34 -10.48 -12.69 2.24
C GLN A 34 -9.60 -13.72 1.53
N TRP A 35 -8.27 -13.64 1.70
CA TRP A 35 -7.32 -14.52 1.04
C TRP A 35 -6.60 -15.43 2.03
N PRO A 36 -6.36 -16.71 1.66
CA PRO A 36 -5.49 -17.56 2.44
C PRO A 36 -4.02 -17.17 2.24
N LEU A 37 -3.17 -17.58 3.18
CA LEU A 37 -1.74 -17.72 2.96
C LEU A 37 -1.36 -19.21 2.97
N PRO A 38 -0.52 -19.68 2.02
CA PRO A 38 -0.01 -18.95 0.87
C PRO A 38 -1.12 -18.53 -0.11
N LEU A 39 -0.88 -17.47 -0.87
CA LEU A 39 -1.85 -16.97 -1.84
C LEU A 39 -2.11 -18.01 -2.93
N PRO A 40 -3.33 -18.04 -3.50
CA PRO A 40 -3.61 -18.84 -4.68
C PRO A 40 -2.70 -18.43 -5.86
N PRO A 41 -2.59 -19.26 -6.91
CA PRO A 41 -1.78 -18.95 -8.07
C PRO A 41 -2.11 -17.58 -8.68
N PRO A 42 -1.15 -16.91 -9.35
CA PRO A 42 -1.41 -15.64 -10.02
C PRO A 42 -2.61 -15.72 -10.95
N LEU A 43 -3.39 -14.64 -11.02
CA LEU A 43 -4.49 -14.50 -11.97
C LEU A 43 -3.96 -14.74 -13.41
N PRO A 44 -4.80 -15.26 -14.34
CA PRO A 44 -4.34 -15.60 -15.68
C PRO A 44 -3.56 -14.49 -16.40
N ALA A 45 -3.97 -13.23 -16.25
CA ALA A 45 -3.31 -12.06 -16.84
C ALA A 45 -1.92 -11.75 -16.26
N ASN A 46 -1.58 -12.34 -15.11
CA ASN A 46 -0.39 -12.03 -14.34
C ASN A 46 0.64 -13.18 -14.32
N LYS A 47 0.37 -14.32 -14.96
CA LYS A 47 1.24 -15.52 -14.90
C LYS A 47 2.69 -15.31 -15.33
N GLN A 48 2.99 -14.29 -16.14
CA GLN A 48 4.33 -13.99 -16.64
C GLN A 48 4.95 -12.74 -16.03
N LYS A 49 4.26 -12.11 -15.06
CA LYS A 49 4.72 -10.90 -14.40
C LYS A 49 5.46 -11.25 -13.11
N HIS A 50 6.39 -10.40 -12.71
CA HIS A 50 6.89 -10.40 -11.33
C HIS A 50 5.80 -9.92 -10.38
N THR A 51 5.93 -10.25 -9.12
CA THR A 51 5.04 -9.79 -8.05
C THR A 51 5.55 -8.47 -7.49
N LEU A 52 4.69 -7.46 -7.46
CA LEU A 52 4.90 -6.23 -6.68
C LEU A 52 4.02 -6.29 -5.44
N VAL A 53 4.64 -6.37 -4.27
CA VAL A 53 3.98 -6.15 -2.99
C VAL A 53 3.99 -4.66 -2.71
N LEU A 54 2.83 -4.08 -2.47
CA LEU A 54 2.66 -2.64 -2.34
C LEU A 54 1.93 -2.34 -1.04
N ASP A 55 2.55 -1.52 -0.18
CA ASP A 55 1.84 -0.98 0.97
C ASP A 55 0.77 0.04 0.56
N ILE A 56 -0.16 0.34 1.47
CA ILE A 56 -1.29 1.24 1.24
C ILE A 56 -1.06 2.55 1.99
N ASP A 57 -1.08 2.45 3.32
CA ASP A 57 -0.96 3.57 4.26
C ASP A 57 0.43 4.19 4.15
N GLU A 58 0.46 5.52 4.08
CA GLU A 58 1.65 6.37 4.03
C GLU A 58 2.56 6.08 2.82
N THR A 59 2.09 5.22 1.91
CA THR A 59 2.74 4.82 0.67
C THR A 59 1.93 5.30 -0.52
N LEU A 60 0.62 5.00 -0.58
CA LEU A 60 -0.29 5.38 -1.65
C LEU A 60 -1.33 6.42 -1.22
N ILE A 61 -1.69 6.40 0.06
CA ILE A 61 -2.75 7.22 0.63
C ILE A 61 -2.40 7.67 2.04
N HIS A 62 -3.22 8.56 2.60
CA HIS A 62 -3.23 8.88 4.03
C HIS A 62 -4.68 8.97 4.51
N THR A 63 -5.04 8.23 5.57
CA THR A 63 -6.39 8.29 6.16
C THR A 63 -6.41 9.28 7.32
N TYR A 64 -7.11 10.40 7.16
CA TYR A 64 -7.10 11.51 8.12
C TYR A 64 -8.39 11.60 8.98
N GLY A 65 -9.36 10.73 8.75
CA GLY A 65 -10.61 10.75 9.48
C GLY A 65 -11.50 9.54 9.24
N MET A 66 -12.44 9.34 10.16
CA MET A 66 -13.43 8.25 10.08
C MET A 66 -14.78 8.74 10.60
N SER A 67 -15.88 8.36 9.94
CA SER A 67 -17.25 8.66 10.37
C SER A 67 -18.11 7.41 10.33
N ARG A 68 -18.83 7.11 11.42
CA ARG A 68 -19.74 5.97 11.48
C ARG A 68 -21.12 6.40 11.00
N HIS A 69 -21.73 5.59 10.13
CA HIS A 69 -23.12 5.81 9.74
C HIS A 69 -24.04 5.62 10.95
N ASP A 70 -25.12 6.40 11.02
CA ASP A 70 -26.15 6.18 12.03
C ASP A 70 -27.05 5.02 11.60
N ASP A 71 -26.91 3.91 12.33
CA ASP A 71 -27.64 2.66 12.06
C ASP A 71 -29.15 2.82 12.35
N ASN A 72 -29.55 3.85 13.11
CA ASN A 72 -30.96 4.13 13.41
C ASN A 72 -31.65 5.00 12.35
N ASN A 73 -30.90 5.58 11.41
CA ASN A 73 -31.44 6.45 10.38
C ASN A 73 -31.82 5.64 9.14
N GLU A 74 -33.11 5.51 8.81
CA GLU A 74 -33.52 4.72 7.65
C GLU A 74 -32.98 5.28 6.31
N ASN A 75 -32.62 6.57 6.26
CA ASN A 75 -32.04 7.21 5.09
C ASN A 75 -30.55 6.87 4.87
N SER A 76 -29.87 6.25 5.85
CA SER A 76 -28.47 5.77 5.70
C SER A 76 -28.39 4.37 5.10
N ARG A 77 -29.53 3.71 4.84
CA ARG A 77 -29.59 2.35 4.30
C ARG A 77 -29.26 2.36 2.81
N ASP A 78 -28.27 1.57 2.42
CA ASP A 78 -28.01 1.29 1.00
C ASP A 78 -29.07 0.30 0.46
N PRO A 79 -29.87 0.66 -0.56
CA PRO A 79 -30.87 -0.24 -1.13
C PRO A 79 -30.27 -1.51 -1.77
N ALA A 80 -28.97 -1.53 -2.08
CA ALA A 80 -28.28 -2.70 -2.59
C ALA A 80 -27.92 -3.72 -1.49
N VAL A 81 -28.13 -3.37 -0.23
CA VAL A 81 -27.72 -4.13 0.94
C VAL A 81 -28.94 -4.56 1.78
N PRO A 82 -29.04 -5.84 2.20
CA PRO A 82 -30.16 -6.30 3.01
C PRO A 82 -30.07 -5.80 4.46
N GLY A 83 -31.14 -5.20 4.96
CA GLY A 83 -31.26 -4.79 6.37
C GLY A 83 -30.41 -3.57 6.74
N VAL A 84 -30.23 -3.37 8.05
CA VAL A 84 -29.32 -2.34 8.58
C VAL A 84 -27.95 -2.96 8.73
N ILE A 85 -26.97 -2.46 7.98
CA ILE A 85 -25.57 -2.87 8.10
C ILE A 85 -24.74 -1.71 8.65
N PRO A 86 -24.01 -1.91 9.77
CA PRO A 86 -23.12 -0.89 10.29
C PRO A 86 -22.00 -0.56 9.31
N LEU A 87 -22.06 0.63 8.74
CA LEU A 87 -21.05 1.15 7.81
C LEU A 87 -20.16 2.21 8.48
N VAL A 88 -19.01 2.42 7.84
CA VAL A 88 -18.03 3.43 8.23
C VAL A 88 -17.40 4.05 6.99
N ASP A 89 -17.29 5.37 7.01
CA ASP A 89 -16.58 6.17 6.02
C ASP A 89 -15.16 6.41 6.52
N TYR A 90 -14.18 6.15 5.67
CA TYR A 90 -12.79 6.58 5.84
C TYR A 90 -12.52 7.74 4.88
N TYR A 91 -12.05 8.86 5.41
CA TYR A 91 -11.66 10.01 4.60
C TYR A 91 -10.18 9.89 4.26
N VAL A 92 -9.91 9.79 2.96
CA VAL A 92 -8.61 9.37 2.43
C VAL A 92 -8.05 10.46 1.53
N LEU A 93 -6.84 10.92 1.81
CA LEU A 93 -6.03 11.69 0.87
C LEU A 93 -5.30 10.73 -0.06
N LEU A 94 -5.37 10.99 -1.37
CA LEU A 94 -4.62 10.26 -2.37
C LEU A 94 -3.24 10.90 -2.52
N ARG A 95 -2.19 10.09 -2.50
CA ARG A 95 -0.85 10.57 -2.82
C ARG A 95 -0.83 11.06 -4.28
N PRO A 96 -0.18 12.20 -4.59
CA PRO A 96 -0.06 12.68 -5.97
C PRO A 96 0.48 11.61 -6.91
N HIS A 97 0.00 11.60 -8.17
CA HIS A 97 0.35 10.63 -9.21
C HIS A 97 -0.10 9.18 -8.98
N LEU A 98 -0.95 8.91 -7.97
CA LEU A 98 -1.39 7.55 -7.64
C LEU A 98 -2.07 6.83 -8.81
N LYS A 99 -2.93 7.52 -9.57
CA LYS A 99 -3.64 6.86 -10.68
C LYS A 99 -2.67 6.39 -11.75
N GLU A 100 -1.79 7.29 -12.21
CA GLU A 100 -0.81 7.01 -13.24
C GLU A 100 0.16 5.91 -12.79
N PHE A 101 0.58 5.97 -11.52
CA PHE A 101 1.40 4.94 -10.91
C PHE A 101 0.70 3.57 -10.93
N MET A 102 -0.55 3.48 -10.46
CA MET A 102 -1.29 2.22 -10.40
C MET A 102 -1.63 1.66 -11.78
N ASP A 103 -2.01 2.51 -12.74
CA ASP A 103 -2.27 2.11 -14.12
C ASP A 103 -1.04 1.42 -14.71
N GLU A 104 0.16 1.93 -14.43
CA GLU A 104 1.41 1.35 -14.91
C GLU A 104 1.82 0.09 -14.12
N MET A 105 1.74 0.11 -12.79
CA MET A 105 2.10 -1.04 -11.96
C MET A 105 1.21 -2.26 -12.27
N ASN A 106 -0.09 -2.04 -12.52
CA ASN A 106 -1.00 -3.11 -12.91
C ASN A 106 -0.63 -3.71 -14.29
N GLN A 107 -0.08 -2.91 -15.20
CA GLN A 107 0.42 -3.42 -16.50
C GLN A 107 1.70 -4.25 -16.32
N LEU A 108 2.63 -3.77 -15.48
CA LEU A 108 3.97 -4.34 -15.34
C LEU A 108 4.04 -5.54 -14.38
N PHE A 109 3.23 -5.56 -13.33
CA PHE A 109 3.35 -6.52 -12.23
C PHE A 109 2.05 -7.30 -11.95
N GLU A 110 2.19 -8.44 -11.28
CA GLU A 110 1.16 -8.95 -10.37
C GLU A 110 1.19 -8.06 -9.12
N VAL A 111 0.23 -7.15 -8.96
CA VAL A 111 0.17 -6.29 -7.77
C VAL A 111 -0.56 -7.01 -6.63
N ILE A 112 0.05 -6.98 -5.45
CA ILE A 112 -0.49 -7.50 -4.19
C ILE A 112 -0.43 -6.36 -3.18
N PHE A 113 -1.60 -5.88 -2.75
CA PHE A 113 -1.67 -4.92 -1.66
C PHE A 113 -1.42 -5.62 -0.34
N TRP A 114 -0.63 -5.02 0.55
CA TRP A 114 -0.40 -5.57 1.88
C TRP A 114 -0.27 -4.45 2.88
N THR A 115 -1.29 -4.23 3.71
CA THR A 115 -1.29 -3.21 4.78
C THR A 115 -1.13 -3.85 6.16
N ALA A 116 -0.62 -3.09 7.13
CA ALA A 116 -0.69 -3.42 8.56
C ALA A 116 -2.03 -2.99 9.20
N GLY A 117 -2.98 -2.47 8.42
CA GLY A 117 -4.36 -2.17 8.78
C GLY A 117 -5.26 -3.42 8.81
N THR A 118 -6.49 -3.27 9.30
CA THR A 118 -7.42 -4.39 9.48
C THR A 118 -8.02 -4.86 8.14
N ALA A 119 -8.64 -6.03 8.07
CA ALA A 119 -9.19 -6.57 6.83
C ALA A 119 -10.38 -5.74 6.33
N SER A 120 -11.26 -5.29 7.23
CA SER A 120 -12.39 -4.43 6.87
C SER A 120 -11.93 -3.10 6.28
N TYR A 121 -10.92 -2.48 6.89
CA TYR A 121 -10.28 -1.27 6.38
C TYR A 121 -9.62 -1.50 5.02
N CYS A 122 -8.82 -2.56 4.88
CA CYS A 122 -8.12 -2.88 3.64
C CYS A 122 -9.11 -3.06 2.46
N CYS A 123 -10.21 -3.77 2.69
CA CYS A 123 -11.24 -3.95 1.66
C CYS A 123 -11.92 -2.64 1.28
N ALA A 124 -12.26 -1.79 2.27
CA ALA A 124 -12.89 -0.49 2.03
C ALA A 124 -12.00 0.43 1.18
N VAL A 125 -10.72 0.55 1.55
CA VAL A 125 -9.76 1.37 0.81
C VAL A 125 -9.54 0.80 -0.59
N LEU A 126 -9.39 -0.52 -0.73
CA LEU A 126 -9.15 -1.12 -2.03
C LEU A 126 -10.36 -0.98 -2.97
N ASP A 127 -11.59 -1.17 -2.49
CA ASP A 127 -12.80 -0.90 -3.29
C ASP A 127 -12.83 0.56 -3.77
N ALA A 128 -12.47 1.50 -2.90
CA ALA A 128 -12.41 2.92 -3.25
C ALA A 128 -11.31 3.23 -4.28
N LEU A 129 -10.11 2.64 -4.13
CA LEU A 129 -9.03 2.78 -5.11
C LEU A 129 -9.41 2.16 -6.47
N GLU A 130 -9.99 0.96 -6.47
CA GLU A 130 -10.46 0.29 -7.69
C GLU A 130 -11.52 1.11 -8.43
N GLN A 131 -12.56 1.58 -7.73
CA GLN A 131 -13.68 2.28 -8.35
C GLN A 131 -13.39 3.75 -8.67
N GLN A 132 -12.81 4.49 -7.72
CA GLN A 132 -12.71 5.96 -7.79
C GLN A 132 -11.39 6.47 -8.35
N VAL A 133 -10.34 5.64 -8.33
CA VAL A 133 -9.00 6.00 -8.84
C VAL A 133 -8.71 5.27 -10.14
N MET A 134 -8.71 3.93 -10.11
CA MET A 134 -8.33 3.08 -11.25
C MET A 134 -9.48 2.85 -12.25
N GLN A 135 -10.73 3.09 -11.85
CA GLN A 135 -11.93 2.88 -12.67
C GLN A 135 -12.06 1.44 -13.18
N LEU A 136 -11.72 0.47 -12.33
CA LEU A 136 -11.80 -0.95 -12.63
C LEU A 136 -13.22 -1.50 -12.38
N PRO A 137 -13.57 -2.67 -12.93
CA PRO A 137 -14.80 -3.35 -12.56
C PRO A 137 -14.85 -3.65 -11.06
N ARG A 138 -16.03 -3.53 -10.46
CA ARG A 138 -16.25 -3.84 -9.04
C ARG A 138 -15.80 -5.28 -8.73
N SER A 139 -14.98 -5.42 -7.69
CA SER A 139 -14.54 -6.70 -7.14
C SER A 139 -15.39 -7.10 -5.94
N PHE A 140 -15.12 -8.29 -5.39
CA PHE A 140 -15.75 -8.76 -4.16
C PHE A 140 -15.42 -7.92 -2.92
N TYR A 141 -14.45 -6.99 -2.98
CA TYR A 141 -14.07 -6.16 -1.83
C TYR A 141 -15.12 -5.12 -1.44
N SER A 142 -16.05 -4.81 -2.33
CA SER A 142 -17.10 -3.85 -2.05
C SER A 142 -17.93 -4.27 -0.84
N TYR A 143 -18.22 -3.34 0.07
CA TYR A 143 -19.04 -3.62 1.25
C TYR A 143 -20.40 -4.21 0.89
N VAL A 144 -20.93 -3.88 -0.31
CA VAL A 144 -22.19 -4.44 -0.83
C VAL A 144 -22.09 -5.94 -1.06
N GLU A 145 -20.99 -6.41 -1.64
CA GLU A 145 -20.81 -7.83 -1.95
C GLU A 145 -20.46 -8.61 -0.67
N LEU A 146 -19.59 -8.07 0.18
CA LEU A 146 -19.28 -8.64 1.50
C LEU A 146 -20.54 -8.76 2.38
N ALA A 147 -21.42 -7.76 2.35
CA ALA A 147 -22.69 -7.77 3.05
C ALA A 147 -23.66 -8.85 2.54
N LYS A 148 -23.74 -9.04 1.22
CA LYS A 148 -24.57 -10.11 0.64
C LYS A 148 -24.04 -11.48 1.07
N GLU A 149 -22.73 -11.67 1.04
CA GLU A 149 -22.10 -12.94 1.44
C GLU A 149 -22.33 -13.27 2.92
N SER A 150 -22.20 -12.29 3.82
CA SER A 150 -22.46 -12.48 5.25
C SER A 150 -23.92 -12.88 5.54
N HIS A 151 -24.86 -12.39 4.72
CA HIS A 151 -26.28 -12.76 4.78
C HIS A 151 -26.64 -13.98 3.93
N LYS A 152 -25.63 -14.72 3.41
CA LYS A 152 -25.81 -15.91 2.54
C LYS A 152 -26.69 -15.63 1.31
N MET A 153 -26.66 -14.40 0.82
CA MET A 153 -27.32 -13.99 -0.41
C MET A 153 -26.39 -14.17 -1.60
N LYS A 154 -26.98 -14.24 -2.79
CA LYS A 154 -26.21 -14.40 -4.03
C LYS A 154 -25.42 -13.11 -4.31
N SER A 155 -24.10 -13.19 -4.17
CA SER A 155 -23.17 -12.14 -4.64
C SER A 155 -23.35 -11.91 -6.15
N SER A 156 -23.22 -10.65 -6.57
CA SER A 156 -23.31 -10.25 -7.98
C SER A 156 -22.01 -10.46 -8.73
N THR A 157 -20.90 -10.65 -8.02
CA THR A 157 -19.58 -10.83 -8.60
C THR A 157 -18.69 -11.67 -7.70
N SER A 158 -17.96 -12.64 -8.28
CA SER A 158 -16.84 -13.33 -7.62
C SER A 158 -15.50 -12.84 -8.14
N HIS A 159 -15.49 -11.64 -8.74
CA HIS A 159 -14.35 -11.06 -9.43
C HIS A 159 -13.35 -10.44 -8.45
N THR A 160 -12.07 -10.49 -8.82
CA THR A 160 -11.00 -9.80 -8.11
C THR A 160 -10.06 -9.13 -9.10
N ASN A 161 -9.68 -7.89 -8.80
CA ASN A 161 -8.65 -7.20 -9.58
C ASN A 161 -7.25 -7.45 -8.99
N PHE A 162 -7.15 -7.48 -7.67
CA PHE A 162 -5.88 -7.60 -6.94
C PHE A 162 -6.01 -8.54 -5.74
N TYR A 163 -4.88 -9.14 -5.33
CA TYR A 163 -4.77 -9.74 -4.01
C TYR A 163 -4.54 -8.64 -2.97
N ALA A 164 -5.16 -8.78 -1.80
CA ALA A 164 -5.05 -7.81 -0.71
C ALA A 164 -4.88 -8.52 0.63
N LEU A 165 -3.83 -8.15 1.34
CA LEU A 165 -3.44 -8.72 2.62
C LEU A 165 -3.53 -7.66 3.71
N SER A 166 -3.89 -8.09 4.92
CA SER A 166 -4.08 -7.21 6.07
C SER A 166 -3.20 -7.60 7.26
N ARG A 167 -3.38 -6.90 8.38
CA ARG A 167 -2.63 -7.04 9.63
C ARG A 167 -2.44 -8.49 10.10
N THR A 168 -3.50 -9.29 10.10
CA THR A 168 -3.45 -10.66 10.64
C THR A 168 -2.65 -11.61 9.74
N GLN A 169 -2.32 -11.17 8.53
CA GLN A 169 -1.48 -11.89 7.58
C GLN A 169 -0.02 -11.43 7.62
N THR A 170 0.39 -10.71 8.66
CA THR A 170 1.77 -10.31 8.93
C THR A 170 2.38 -11.17 10.05
N LEU A 171 3.67 -11.00 10.30
CA LEU A 171 4.35 -11.44 11.51
C LEU A 171 3.96 -10.51 12.67
N GLU A 172 2.81 -10.74 13.29
CA GLU A 172 2.20 -9.89 14.30
C GLU A 172 3.10 -9.73 15.53
N GLN A 173 3.75 -10.80 15.99
CA GLN A 173 4.60 -10.75 17.19
C GLN A 173 5.91 -10.00 16.98
N GLN A 174 6.31 -9.80 15.73
CA GLN A 174 7.50 -9.06 15.33
C GLN A 174 7.12 -7.61 14.95
N GLY A 175 5.96 -7.14 15.41
CA GLY A 175 5.44 -5.84 15.05
C GLY A 175 5.09 -5.84 13.57
N TYR A 176 4.10 -6.63 13.19
CA TYR A 176 3.44 -6.63 11.89
C TYR A 176 4.37 -6.64 10.66
N MET A 177 5.46 -7.41 10.69
CA MET A 177 6.39 -7.49 9.54
C MET A 177 5.75 -8.26 8.38
N LYS A 178 5.95 -7.78 7.16
CA LYS A 178 5.45 -8.39 5.92
C LYS A 178 6.47 -9.42 5.42
N TYR A 179 6.34 -10.65 5.90
CA TYR A 179 7.28 -11.73 5.58
C TYR A 179 6.95 -12.37 4.22
N LEU A 180 7.64 -11.90 3.17
CA LEU A 180 7.40 -12.28 1.77
C LEU A 180 7.34 -13.80 1.49
N PRO A 181 8.12 -14.69 2.15
CA PRO A 181 8.01 -16.13 1.94
C PRO A 181 6.62 -16.71 2.22
N MET A 182 5.78 -16.03 3.01
CA MET A 182 4.40 -16.46 3.28
C MET A 182 3.49 -16.40 2.06
N LEU A 183 3.85 -15.63 1.03
CA LEU A 183 3.01 -15.40 -0.15
C LEU A 183 2.85 -16.61 -1.06
N GLY A 184 3.74 -17.62 -0.95
CA GLY A 184 3.81 -18.72 -1.92
C GLY A 184 4.26 -18.27 -3.31
N ARG A 185 4.93 -17.11 -3.40
CA ARG A 185 5.62 -16.62 -4.60
C ARG A 185 7.11 -16.91 -4.49
N LYS A 186 7.82 -17.01 -5.61
CA LYS A 186 9.28 -17.20 -5.60
C LYS A 186 9.94 -15.89 -5.15
N MET A 187 10.83 -15.95 -4.16
CA MET A 187 11.54 -14.74 -3.68
C MET A 187 12.29 -14.00 -4.79
N SER A 188 12.79 -14.72 -5.80
CA SER A 188 13.48 -14.17 -6.95
C SER A 188 12.57 -13.39 -7.91
N SER A 189 11.25 -13.38 -7.70
CA SER A 189 10.28 -12.68 -8.55
C SER A 189 9.42 -11.69 -7.76
N ILE A 190 9.84 -11.30 -6.54
CA ILE A 190 9.09 -10.37 -5.70
C ILE A 190 9.88 -9.08 -5.54
N VAL A 191 9.20 -7.96 -5.74
CA VAL A 191 9.64 -6.62 -5.33
C VAL A 191 8.63 -6.11 -4.30
N MET A 192 9.09 -5.39 -3.29
CA MET A 192 8.23 -4.79 -2.29
C MET A 192 8.49 -3.29 -2.18
N VAL A 193 7.44 -2.49 -2.13
CA VAL A 193 7.50 -1.03 -1.89
C VAL A 193 6.65 -0.70 -0.67
N ASP A 194 7.27 -0.02 0.29
CA ASP A 194 6.68 0.29 1.59
C ASP A 194 7.50 1.43 2.23
N ASP A 195 6.84 2.40 2.85
CA ASP A 195 7.52 3.55 3.44
C ASP A 195 8.29 3.16 4.71
N ASN A 196 7.82 2.11 5.39
CA ASN A 196 8.31 1.71 6.68
C ASN A 196 9.24 0.50 6.57
N VAL A 197 10.54 0.73 6.76
CA VAL A 197 11.57 -0.32 6.77
C VAL A 197 11.35 -1.42 7.82
N ARG A 198 10.47 -1.22 8.81
CA ARG A 198 10.02 -2.27 9.73
C ARG A 198 9.28 -3.39 9.03
N SER A 199 8.66 -3.12 7.88
CA SER A 199 7.83 -4.08 7.17
C SER A 199 8.65 -5.19 6.51
N PHE A 200 9.89 -4.94 6.09
CA PHE A 200 10.69 -5.91 5.31
C PHE A 200 12.16 -6.14 5.77
N PRO A 201 12.49 -6.09 7.08
CA PRO A 201 13.88 -6.24 7.53
C PRO A 201 14.46 -7.64 7.29
N LEU A 202 13.60 -8.66 7.13
CA LEU A 202 13.98 -10.05 6.84
C LEU A 202 14.09 -10.37 5.34
N THR A 203 13.69 -9.44 4.47
CA THR A 203 13.83 -9.59 3.01
C THR A 203 14.38 -8.32 2.37
N PRO A 204 15.51 -7.79 2.89
CA PRO A 204 16.00 -6.45 2.53
C PRO A 204 16.39 -6.34 1.06
N ARG A 205 16.74 -7.44 0.39
CA ARG A 205 17.08 -7.44 -1.05
C ARG A 205 15.86 -7.34 -1.98
N ASN A 206 14.65 -7.55 -1.47
CA ASN A 206 13.40 -7.39 -2.22
C ASN A 206 12.73 -6.03 -1.97
N GLY A 207 13.03 -5.39 -0.84
CA GLY A 207 12.42 -4.13 -0.42
C GLY A 207 13.01 -2.89 -1.06
N ILE A 208 12.12 -1.94 -1.33
CA ILE A 208 12.37 -0.56 -1.74
C ILE A 208 11.62 0.32 -0.74
N ARG A 209 12.36 1.17 -0.04
CA ARG A 209 11.78 2.20 0.81
C ARG A 209 11.35 3.36 -0.07
N ILE A 210 10.06 3.70 -0.02
CA ILE A 210 9.54 4.97 -0.54
C ILE A 210 9.50 5.99 0.59
N ASP A 211 9.58 7.28 0.29
CA ASP A 211 9.37 8.29 1.33
C ASP A 211 7.90 8.24 1.80
N ALA A 212 7.67 8.44 3.10
CA ALA A 212 6.33 8.43 3.66
C ALA A 212 5.49 9.61 3.15
N PHE A 213 4.24 9.34 2.78
CA PHE A 213 3.21 10.34 2.54
C PHE A 213 2.57 10.68 3.88
N ASP A 214 3.18 11.64 4.59
CA ASP A 214 2.88 11.96 5.99
C ASP A 214 2.42 13.42 6.13
N PRO A 215 1.11 13.68 6.06
CA PRO A 215 0.51 14.97 6.38
C PRO A 215 0.53 15.29 7.88
N ASP A 216 0.59 16.57 8.24
CA ASP A 216 0.31 17.00 9.61
C ASP A 216 -1.19 16.90 9.92
N ASP A 217 -1.60 15.81 10.58
CA ASP A 217 -3.00 15.57 10.97
C ASP A 217 -3.61 16.70 11.80
N SER A 218 -2.81 17.35 12.65
CA SER A 218 -3.31 18.45 13.48
C SER A 218 -3.65 19.66 12.62
N VAL A 219 -2.83 19.96 11.62
CA VAL A 219 -3.10 21.00 10.62
C VAL A 219 -4.30 20.63 9.76
N LEU A 220 -4.36 19.39 9.24
CA LEU A 220 -5.47 18.93 8.42
C LEU A 220 -6.82 19.00 9.15
N GLN A 221 -6.88 18.53 10.40
CA GLN A 221 -8.12 18.55 11.17
C GLN A 221 -8.61 19.99 11.41
N ARG A 222 -7.74 20.90 11.83
CA ARG A 222 -8.08 22.33 11.99
C ARG A 222 -8.52 22.95 10.67
N TYR A 223 -7.84 22.62 9.58
CA TYR A 223 -8.19 23.10 8.24
C TYR A 223 -9.57 22.63 7.79
N MET A 224 -9.91 21.35 7.98
CA MET A 224 -11.22 20.80 7.63
C MET A 224 -12.36 21.36 8.48
N ILE A 225 -12.10 21.70 9.75
CA ILE A 225 -13.05 22.43 10.60
C ILE A 225 -13.22 23.86 10.07
N ALA A 226 -12.12 24.54 9.76
CA ALA A 226 -12.15 25.91 9.27
C ALA A 226 -12.90 26.04 7.94
N LEU A 227 -12.67 25.12 6.99
CA LEU A 227 -13.39 25.09 5.71
C LEU A 227 -14.91 24.94 5.90
N ARG A 228 -15.38 24.12 6.86
CA ARG A 228 -16.81 23.99 7.14
C ARG A 228 -17.42 25.30 7.64
N ARG A 229 -16.74 26.00 8.57
CA ARG A 229 -17.19 27.30 9.07
C ARG A 229 -17.27 28.36 7.97
N THR A 230 -16.34 28.35 7.01
CA THR A 230 -16.37 29.31 5.88
C THR A 230 -17.57 29.15 4.95
N GLN A 231 -18.27 28.02 5.00
CA GLN A 231 -19.51 27.81 4.24
C GLN A 231 -20.73 28.45 4.92
N GLU A 232 -20.63 28.73 6.23
CA GLU A 232 -21.72 29.24 7.07
C GLU A 232 -21.52 30.72 7.44
N GLU A 233 -20.27 31.15 7.57
CA GLU A 233 -19.88 32.51 8.01
C GLU A 233 -19.47 33.41 6.83
N LYS A 234 -19.80 34.71 6.91
CA LYS A 234 -19.35 35.68 5.89
C LYS A 234 -17.87 36.01 6.08
N PRO A 235 -17.08 36.19 4.99
CA PRO A 235 -15.64 36.44 5.06
C PRO A 235 -15.20 37.64 5.93
N GLN A 236 -16.09 38.61 6.12
CA GLN A 236 -15.84 39.87 6.85
C GLN A 236 -15.98 39.72 8.37
N GLU A 237 -16.59 38.62 8.84
CA GLU A 237 -16.86 38.34 10.25
C GLU A 237 -15.92 37.26 10.82
N MET A 238 -15.02 36.73 9.98
CA MET A 238 -14.12 35.64 10.35
C MET A 238 -13.04 36.11 11.32
N GLU A 239 -12.92 35.39 12.43
CA GLU A 239 -11.87 35.58 13.44
C GLU A 239 -10.48 35.36 12.85
N GLU A 240 -9.48 36.10 13.34
CA GLU A 240 -8.09 36.02 12.86
C GLU A 240 -7.52 34.59 12.96
N GLU A 241 -7.89 33.86 14.02
CA GLU A 241 -7.49 32.46 14.25
C GLU A 241 -8.01 31.53 13.14
N LEU A 242 -9.23 31.75 12.65
CA LEU A 242 -9.82 30.97 11.57
C LEU A 242 -9.06 31.20 10.25
N VAL A 243 -8.67 32.45 9.97
CA VAL A 243 -7.84 32.81 8.81
C VAL A 243 -6.47 32.13 8.89
N GLN A 244 -5.84 32.13 10.06
CA GLN A 244 -4.56 31.44 10.28
C GLN A 244 -4.68 29.93 10.03
N CYS A 245 -5.75 29.29 10.50
CA CYS A 245 -5.99 27.86 10.26
C CYS A 245 -6.13 27.54 8.76
N LEU A 246 -6.83 28.40 8.00
CA LEU A 246 -6.95 28.25 6.55
C LEU A 246 -5.60 28.39 5.84
N GLN A 247 -4.79 29.37 6.24
CA GLN A 247 -3.47 29.60 5.65
C GLN A 247 -2.52 28.42 5.93
N GLN A 248 -2.48 27.91 7.17
CA GLN A 248 -1.67 26.75 7.53
C GLN A 248 -2.10 25.51 6.73
N GLY A 249 -3.41 25.26 6.63
CA GLY A 249 -3.94 24.16 5.85
C GLY A 249 -3.60 24.28 4.36
N GLN A 250 -3.75 25.45 3.77
CA GLN A 250 -3.37 25.69 2.37
C GLN A 250 -1.87 25.47 2.12
N GLN A 251 -1.01 25.89 3.05
CA GLN A 251 0.43 25.64 2.96
C GLN A 251 0.74 24.14 3.00
N GLU A 252 0.07 23.40 3.88
CA GLU A 252 0.24 21.96 3.99
C GLU A 252 -0.26 21.21 2.75
N ILE A 253 -1.42 21.57 2.22
CA ILE A 253 -1.91 21.04 0.94
C ILE A 253 -0.91 21.32 -0.18
N ALA A 254 -0.42 22.56 -0.30
CA ALA A 254 0.56 22.93 -1.32
C ALA A 254 1.93 22.24 -1.14
N ARG A 255 2.28 21.79 0.07
CA ARG A 255 3.45 20.93 0.33
C ARG A 255 3.19 19.53 -0.19
N LEU A 256 2.05 18.95 0.14
CA LEU A 256 1.66 17.59 -0.25
C LEU A 256 1.51 17.46 -1.78
N GLU A 257 0.99 18.48 -2.47
CA GLU A 257 0.87 18.51 -3.94
C GLU A 257 2.22 18.45 -4.68
N LYS A 258 3.33 18.71 -3.98
CA LYS A 258 4.69 18.60 -4.52
C LYS A 258 5.32 17.24 -4.29
N ASP A 259 4.65 16.33 -3.58
CA ASP A 259 5.13 14.96 -3.39
C ASP A 259 5.29 14.27 -4.75
N ARG A 260 6.46 13.67 -4.96
CA ARG A 260 6.78 12.92 -6.18
C ARG A 260 7.27 11.52 -5.90
N ALA A 261 7.15 10.99 -4.68
CA ALA A 261 7.88 9.79 -4.33
C ALA A 261 7.41 8.57 -5.16
N LEU A 262 6.14 8.52 -5.55
CA LEU A 262 5.64 7.52 -6.50
C LEU A 262 6.34 7.61 -7.85
N LEU A 263 6.61 8.82 -8.35
CA LEU A 263 7.37 9.01 -9.59
C LEU A 263 8.84 8.63 -9.41
N ASP A 264 9.42 8.93 -8.25
CA ASP A 264 10.84 8.70 -7.98
C ASP A 264 11.18 7.20 -7.86
N VAL A 265 10.23 6.34 -7.49
CA VAL A 265 10.40 4.87 -7.51
C VAL A 265 10.12 4.22 -8.88
N LEU A 266 9.46 4.91 -9.83
CA LEU A 266 9.15 4.33 -11.15
C LEU A 266 10.38 3.82 -11.91
N PRO A 267 11.53 4.53 -11.96
CA PRO A 267 12.70 4.05 -12.72
C PRO A 267 13.19 2.67 -12.28
N VAL A 268 13.29 2.43 -10.96
CA VAL A 268 13.73 1.14 -10.43
C VAL A 268 12.67 0.05 -10.64
N LEU A 269 11.40 0.37 -10.48
CA LEU A 269 10.30 -0.58 -10.73
C LEU A 269 10.20 -0.97 -12.21
N ARG A 270 10.31 0.00 -13.13
CA ARG A 270 10.34 -0.28 -14.58
C ARG A 270 11.52 -1.17 -14.96
N ALA A 271 12.69 -0.95 -14.38
CA ALA A 271 13.86 -1.79 -14.61
C ALA A 271 13.65 -3.21 -14.07
N ALA A 272 13.11 -3.35 -12.86
CA ALA A 272 12.75 -4.63 -12.28
C ALA A 272 11.72 -5.40 -13.13
N ALA A 273 10.71 -4.73 -13.67
CA ALA A 273 9.70 -5.33 -14.55
C ALA A 273 10.28 -5.85 -15.87
N GLN A 274 11.37 -5.28 -16.36
CA GLN A 274 12.05 -5.71 -17.58
C GLN A 274 12.89 -6.98 -17.40
N VAL A 275 13.16 -7.40 -16.16
CA VAL A 275 13.84 -8.67 -15.88
C VAL A 275 12.98 -9.81 -16.44
N PRO A 276 13.51 -10.69 -17.32
CA PRO A 276 12.71 -11.77 -17.90
C PRO A 276 12.09 -12.69 -16.85
N ALA A 277 10.87 -13.17 -17.11
CA ALA A 277 10.18 -14.10 -16.23
C ALA A 277 11.06 -15.33 -15.92
N GLY A 278 11.12 -15.71 -14.64
CA GLY A 278 11.95 -16.80 -14.14
C GLY A 278 13.40 -16.42 -13.82
N GLN A 279 13.85 -15.21 -14.17
CA GLN A 279 15.11 -14.65 -13.66
C GLN A 279 14.91 -13.94 -12.31
N ASP A 280 16.02 -13.69 -11.63
CA ASP A 280 16.04 -13.10 -10.30
C ASP A 280 16.02 -11.58 -10.36
N VAL A 281 14.88 -11.00 -9.99
CA VAL A 281 14.64 -9.56 -9.99
C VAL A 281 15.55 -8.81 -9.00
N THR A 282 15.98 -9.47 -7.92
CA THR A 282 16.84 -8.83 -6.90
C THR A 282 18.22 -8.48 -7.46
N LYS A 283 18.69 -9.21 -8.48
CA LYS A 283 19.95 -8.90 -9.17
C LYS A 283 19.88 -7.57 -9.93
N GLU A 284 18.71 -7.22 -10.45
CA GLU A 284 18.51 -5.90 -11.06
C GLU A 284 18.47 -4.82 -9.96
N LEU A 285 17.76 -5.05 -8.86
CA LEU A 285 17.71 -4.12 -7.73
C LEU A 285 19.10 -3.83 -7.13
N ASP A 286 20.01 -4.80 -7.18
CA ASP A 286 21.40 -4.63 -6.74
C ASP A 286 22.18 -3.57 -7.55
N HIS A 287 21.74 -3.21 -8.76
CA HIS A 287 22.29 -2.08 -9.51
C HIS A 287 21.77 -0.71 -9.03
N TRP A 288 20.68 -0.69 -8.26
CA TRP A 288 20.03 0.54 -7.78
C TRP A 288 20.41 0.86 -6.34
N ARG A 289 21.49 0.28 -5.81
CA ARG A 289 21.87 0.39 -4.40
C ARG A 289 23.29 0.92 -4.25
N ASP A 290 23.52 1.64 -3.16
CA ASP A 290 24.87 1.97 -2.72
C ASP A 290 25.64 0.69 -2.32
N LEU A 291 26.97 0.69 -2.44
CA LEU A 291 27.80 -0.46 -2.06
C LEU A 291 27.60 -0.89 -0.61
N ASP A 292 27.31 0.06 0.29
CA ASP A 292 27.08 -0.22 1.71
C ASP A 292 25.77 -0.99 1.97
N TYR A 293 24.89 -1.14 0.98
CA TYR A 293 23.66 -1.93 1.12
C TYR A 293 23.91 -3.40 1.47
N VAL A 294 25.11 -3.93 1.20
CA VAL A 294 25.49 -5.29 1.65
C VAL A 294 25.46 -5.44 3.18
N ARG A 295 25.46 -4.33 3.93
CA ARG A 295 25.27 -4.35 5.39
C ARG A 295 23.85 -4.79 5.79
N CYS A 296 22.88 -4.61 4.90
CA CYS A 296 21.52 -5.13 5.12
C CYS A 296 21.45 -6.66 5.06
N ASP A 297 22.50 -7.35 4.61
CA ASP A 297 22.54 -8.81 4.63
C ASP A 297 22.65 -9.37 6.08
N ASP A 298 22.92 -8.52 7.08
CA ASP A 298 22.88 -8.87 8.51
C ASP A 298 21.55 -8.45 9.16
N PHE A 299 20.74 -9.43 9.56
CA PHE A 299 19.43 -9.17 10.14
C PHE A 299 19.50 -8.58 11.55
N MET A 300 20.61 -8.74 12.29
CA MET A 300 20.78 -8.03 13.56
C MET A 300 20.80 -6.52 13.34
N GLU A 301 21.44 -6.08 12.26
CA GLU A 301 21.49 -4.68 11.87
C GLU A 301 20.12 -4.22 11.33
N THR A 302 19.49 -4.96 10.41
CA THR A 302 18.20 -4.54 9.83
C THR A 302 17.05 -4.58 10.83
N MET A 303 17.10 -5.41 11.87
CA MET A 303 16.07 -5.51 12.91
C MET A 303 16.29 -4.49 14.04
N ASN A 304 17.52 -4.01 14.25
CA ASN A 304 17.83 -3.05 15.30
C ASN A 304 17.38 -1.63 14.91
N VAL A 305 16.35 -1.10 15.59
CA VAL A 305 15.79 0.25 15.39
C VAL A 305 16.79 1.39 15.54
N ARG A 306 17.92 1.15 16.22
CA ARG A 306 18.99 2.13 16.45
C ARG A 306 20.18 1.97 15.50
N SER A 307 20.20 0.94 14.65
CA SER A 307 21.32 0.75 13.73
C SER A 307 21.27 1.78 12.61
N VAL A 308 22.45 2.18 12.15
CA VAL A 308 22.60 3.02 10.95
C VAL A 308 22.03 2.31 9.73
N VAL A 309 22.22 0.98 9.64
CA VAL A 309 21.72 0.17 8.53
C VAL A 309 20.21 0.32 8.40
N ARG A 310 19.47 0.17 9.49
CA ARG A 310 18.01 0.27 9.44
C ARG A 310 17.53 1.70 9.18
N GLN A 311 18.15 2.70 9.79
CA GLN A 311 17.70 4.09 9.68
C GLN A 311 18.03 4.74 8.33
N GLN A 312 19.16 4.38 7.73
CA GLN A 312 19.74 5.12 6.61
C GLN A 312 20.02 4.29 5.36
N ILE A 313 20.07 2.95 5.45
CA ILE A 313 20.51 2.10 4.32
C ILE A 313 19.38 1.20 3.83
N LEU A 314 18.63 0.58 4.73
CA LEU A 314 17.60 -0.42 4.41
C LEU A 314 16.52 0.16 3.49
N GLY A 315 16.32 -0.49 2.34
CA GLY A 315 15.34 -0.11 1.32
C GLY A 315 15.75 1.07 0.44
N VAL A 316 16.84 1.79 0.76
CA VAL A 316 17.26 2.96 -0.03
C VAL A 316 17.67 2.55 -1.44
N THR A 317 17.15 3.27 -2.43
CA THR A 317 17.52 3.15 -3.84
C THR A 317 18.20 4.43 -4.33
N LEU A 318 19.10 4.28 -5.28
CA LEU A 318 19.77 5.39 -5.96
C LEU A 318 18.86 5.97 -7.04
N PRO A 319 18.93 7.28 -7.34
CA PRO A 319 18.15 7.89 -8.41
C PRO A 319 18.54 7.38 -9.81
N MET A 320 19.70 6.74 -9.94
CA MET A 320 20.19 6.19 -11.20
C MET A 320 20.75 4.78 -11.02
N ARG A 321 20.44 3.91 -11.99
CA ARG A 321 21.04 2.58 -12.10
C ARG A 321 22.55 2.67 -12.28
N ARG A 322 23.30 1.88 -11.51
CA ARG A 322 24.75 1.74 -11.65
C ARG A 322 25.10 0.72 -12.72
N ASN A 323 26.29 0.84 -13.29
CA ASN A 323 26.81 -0.14 -14.25
C ASN A 323 27.18 -1.47 -13.59
N THR A 324 27.55 -1.45 -12.31
CA THR A 324 27.93 -2.62 -11.52
C THR A 324 26.97 -2.83 -10.37
N PRO A 325 26.54 -4.07 -10.07
CA PRO A 325 25.70 -4.34 -8.91
C PRO A 325 26.51 -4.19 -7.61
N ILE A 326 25.82 -4.09 -6.48
CA ILE A 326 26.44 -4.35 -5.17
C ILE A 326 26.99 -5.79 -5.12
N PRO A 327 27.96 -6.08 -4.23
CA PRO A 327 28.46 -7.43 -4.05
C PRO A 327 27.36 -8.47 -3.76
N MET A 328 27.67 -9.72 -4.11
CA MET A 328 26.81 -10.88 -3.83
C MET A 328 26.39 -10.94 -2.37
N GLN A 329 25.18 -11.44 -2.14
CA GLN A 329 24.60 -11.60 -0.81
C GLN A 329 25.54 -12.34 0.14
N LYS A 330 25.85 -11.70 1.27
CA LYS A 330 26.58 -12.33 2.37
C LYS A 330 25.62 -13.18 3.19
N LEU A 331 25.95 -14.45 3.39
CA LEU A 331 25.22 -15.29 4.32
C LEU A 331 25.71 -14.98 5.73
N SER A 332 24.87 -14.33 6.55
CA SER A 332 25.12 -14.18 7.98
C SER A 332 24.54 -15.38 8.72
N PHE A 333 25.39 -16.11 9.46
CA PHE A 333 24.97 -17.25 10.27
C PHE A 333 23.87 -16.87 11.28
N MET A 334 23.92 -15.64 11.81
CA MET A 334 22.96 -15.15 12.80
C MET A 334 21.55 -14.93 12.23
N ASN A 335 21.40 -14.88 10.90
CA ASN A 335 20.08 -14.69 10.28
C ASN A 335 19.16 -15.90 10.48
N SER A 336 19.70 -17.10 10.71
CA SER A 336 18.90 -18.33 10.81
C SER A 336 17.85 -18.25 11.91
N GLY A 337 18.19 -17.69 13.08
CA GLY A 337 17.26 -17.57 14.20
C GLY A 337 16.04 -16.69 13.89
N PHE A 338 16.24 -15.58 13.17
CA PHE A 338 15.13 -14.73 12.73
C PHE A 338 14.25 -15.43 11.70
N VAL A 339 14.86 -16.12 10.74
CA VAL A 339 14.14 -16.87 9.70
C VAL A 339 13.37 -18.04 10.30
N GLU A 340 13.95 -18.77 11.25
CA GLU A 340 13.29 -19.85 11.99
C GLU A 340 12.10 -19.33 12.80
N SER A 341 12.27 -18.20 13.50
CA SER A 341 11.17 -17.55 14.24
C SER A 341 10.02 -17.13 13.30
N ALA A 342 10.35 -16.49 12.17
CA ALA A 342 9.37 -16.10 11.17
C ALA A 342 8.64 -17.31 10.56
N ASN A 343 9.37 -18.38 10.24
CA ASN A 343 8.79 -19.61 9.70
C ASN A 343 7.90 -20.35 10.72
N ALA A 344 8.27 -20.33 12.00
CA ALA A 344 7.46 -20.90 13.07
C ALA A 344 6.12 -20.15 13.21
N GLU A 345 6.16 -18.82 13.16
CA GLU A 345 4.94 -17.98 13.20
C GLU A 345 4.05 -18.21 11.97
N MET A 346 4.63 -18.24 10.77
CA MET A 346 3.91 -18.61 9.55
C MET A 346 3.22 -19.98 9.68
N THR A 347 3.91 -20.97 10.26
CA THR A 347 3.35 -22.31 10.47
C THR A 347 2.17 -22.29 11.44
N LEU A 348 2.25 -21.49 12.51
CA LEU A 348 1.15 -21.29 13.45
C LEU A 348 -0.05 -20.61 12.80
N HIS A 349 0.20 -19.61 11.93
CA HIS A 349 -0.84 -18.95 11.16
C HIS A 349 -1.61 -19.96 10.27
N HIS A 350 -0.88 -20.82 9.54
CA HIS A 350 -1.51 -21.88 8.74
C HIS A 350 -2.32 -22.87 9.58
N ALA A 351 -1.81 -23.25 10.75
CA ALA A 351 -2.50 -24.19 11.64
C ALA A 351 -3.81 -23.61 12.21
N ARG A 352 -3.86 -22.29 12.48
CA ARG A 352 -5.08 -21.60 12.92
C ARG A 352 -6.12 -21.55 11.80
N ALA A 353 -5.72 -21.15 10.59
CA ALA A 353 -6.62 -21.10 9.42
C ALA A 353 -7.24 -22.47 9.10
N ALA A 354 -6.47 -23.57 9.19
CA ALA A 354 -6.95 -24.92 8.95
C ALA A 354 -7.92 -25.47 10.01
N ARG A 355 -7.94 -24.87 11.22
CA ARG A 355 -8.90 -25.22 12.28
C ARG A 355 -10.21 -24.45 12.13
N SER A 356 -10.15 -23.19 11.73
CA SER A 356 -11.33 -22.36 11.49
C SER A 356 -12.17 -22.81 10.28
N SER A 357 -11.58 -23.53 9.31
CA SER A 357 -12.30 -24.08 8.15
C SER A 357 -12.95 -25.45 8.37
N LYS A 358 -12.76 -26.06 9.55
CA LYS A 358 -13.33 -27.38 9.92
C LYS A 358 -14.47 -27.30 10.93
N LEU A 359 -14.80 -26.10 11.39
CA LEU A 359 -15.96 -25.77 12.23
C LEU A 359 -16.98 -25.05 11.36
#